data_AF-F9Q9N8-F1
#
_entry.id   AF-F9Q9N8-F1
#
_cell.length_a   1.000
_cell.length_b   1.000
_cell.length_c   1.000
_cell.angle_alpha   90.00
_cell.angle_beta   90.00
_cell.angle_gamma   90.00
#
_symmetry.space_group_name_H-M   'P 1'
#
loop_
_entity.id
_entity.type
_entity.pdbx_description
1 polymer ?
#
loop_
_entity_poly.entity_id
_entity_poly.type
_entity_poly.pdbx_seq_one_letter_code
_entity_poly.pdbx_strand_id
1 'polypeptide(L)'
;MSYATLDDLRKRYGEADLLDLAQQSDGSWDTVKIYEALDDAAQTIDSYLAGRYTLPLTSVPAVLSRHCCYLARYYLEKTEPQNKLVKIMKIACVF
;
A
#
# COMPACT_ATOMS: atom_id res chain seq x y z
N MET A 1 -7.71 5.63 -7.78
CA MET A 1 -7.52 6.73 -6.81
C MET A 1 -6.98 6.11 -5.54
N SER A 2 -5.86 6.61 -5.01
CA SER A 2 -5.26 6.04 -3.80
C SER A 2 -6.09 6.35 -2.56
N TYR A 3 -6.36 5.32 -1.75
CA TYR A 3 -7.13 5.43 -0.51
C TYR A 3 -6.34 5.96 0.70
N ALA A 4 -5.03 6.11 0.54
CA ALA A 4 -4.12 6.58 1.57
C ALA A 4 -3.06 7.50 0.94
N THR A 5 -2.55 8.43 1.73
CA THR A 5 -1.49 9.35 1.33
C THR A 5 -0.14 8.95 1.91
N LEU A 6 0.93 9.53 1.36
CA LEU A 6 2.28 9.36 1.91
C LEU A 6 2.38 9.87 3.37
N ASP A 7 1.59 10.89 3.74
CA ASP A 7 1.50 11.38 5.13
C ASP A 7 0.87 10.35 6.08
N ASP A 8 -0.15 9.62 5.62
CA ASP A 8 -0.77 8.54 6.41
C ASP A 8 0.21 7.38 6.66
N LEU A 9 1.03 7.06 5.67
CA LEU A 9 2.12 6.11 5.81
C LEU A 9 3.16 6.60 6.82
N ARG A 10 3.62 7.86 6.69
CA ARG A 10 4.59 8.47 7.62
C ARG A 10 4.09 8.51 9.05
N LYS A 11 2.85 8.93 9.27
CA LYS A 11 2.23 8.97 10.61
C LYS A 11 2.14 7.59 11.26
N ARG A 12 2.01 6.52 10.47
CA ARG A 12 1.79 5.16 10.98
C ARG A 12 3.08 4.37 11.19
N TYR A 13 4.05 4.49 10.28
CA TYR A 13 5.28 3.69 10.31
C TYR A 13 6.53 4.50 10.68
N GLY A 14 6.45 5.83 10.68
CA GLY A 14 7.60 6.70 10.87
C GLY A 14 8.40 6.88 9.57
N GLU A 15 9.01 8.06 9.40
CA GLU A 15 9.82 8.35 8.20
C GLU A 15 11.04 7.45 8.05
N ALA A 16 11.66 7.03 9.15
CA ALA A 16 12.90 6.24 9.11
C ALA A 16 12.70 4.84 8.50
N ASP A 17 11.65 4.13 8.89
CA ASP A 17 11.32 2.80 8.33
C ASP A 17 10.88 2.90 6.87
N LEU A 18 10.17 3.98 6.50
CA LEU A 18 9.77 4.22 5.12
C LEU A 18 10.95 4.60 4.23
N LEU A 19 11.91 5.37 4.77
CA LEU A 19 13.15 5.70 4.08
C LEU A 19 13.93 4.44 3.74
N ASP A 20 14.12 3.53 4.70
CA ASP A 20 14.85 2.27 4.51
C ASP A 20 14.22 1.40 3.41
N LEU A 21 12.89 1.37 3.34
CA LEU A 21 12.14 0.61 2.33
C LEU A 21 12.03 1.30 0.96
N ALA A 22 12.04 2.63 0.93
CA ALA A 22 11.89 3.44 -0.28
C ALA A 22 13.20 4.13 -0.71
N GLN A 23 14.34 3.58 -0.28
CA GLN A 23 15.65 4.09 -0.65
C GLN A 23 15.95 3.72 -2.11
N GLN A 24 16.20 4.72 -2.95
CA GLN A 24 16.74 4.50 -4.30
C GLN A 24 18.19 3.99 -4.19
N SER A 25 18.70 3.36 -5.26
CA SER A 25 20.14 3.07 -5.43
C SER A 25 21.05 4.27 -5.15
N ASP A 26 20.52 5.47 -5.35
CA ASP A 26 21.24 6.75 -5.20
C ASP A 26 21.07 7.36 -3.79
N GLY A 27 20.44 6.65 -2.85
CA GLY A 27 20.22 7.12 -1.47
C GLY A 27 19.14 8.20 -1.33
N SER A 28 18.43 8.52 -2.40
CA SER A 28 17.31 9.47 -2.41
C SER A 28 15.98 8.78 -2.09
N TRP A 29 15.00 9.55 -1.61
CA TRP A 29 13.63 9.06 -1.43
C TRP A 29 12.99 8.73 -2.78
N ASP A 30 12.69 7.46 -3.03
CA ASP A 30 11.96 7.05 -4.22
C ASP A 30 10.45 7.24 -3.97
N THR A 31 9.99 8.48 -4.11
CA THR A 31 8.56 8.79 -3.97
C THR A 31 7.74 8.15 -5.07
N VAL A 32 8.32 7.89 -6.25
CA VAL A 32 7.61 7.28 -7.39
C VAL A 32 7.21 5.85 -7.02
N LYS A 33 8.15 5.06 -6.49
CA LYS A 33 7.90 3.70 -6.01
C LYS A 33 6.83 3.65 -4.91
N ILE A 34 6.78 4.64 -4.02
CA ILE A 34 5.73 4.75 -2.99
C ILE A 34 4.37 5.01 -3.63
N TYR A 35 4.28 5.93 -4.58
CA TYR A 35 3.03 6.22 -5.28
C TYR A 35 2.55 5.03 -6.11
N GLU A 36 3.44 4.32 -6.80
CA GLU A 36 3.10 3.08 -7.52
C GLU A 36 2.56 2.00 -6.57
N ALA A 37 3.24 1.77 -5.45
CA ALA A 37 2.78 0.82 -4.43
C ALA A 37 1.40 1.19 -3.83
N LEU A 38 1.12 2.49 -3.66
CA LEU A 38 -0.18 2.99 -3.21
C LEU A 38 -1.27 2.80 -4.27
N ASP A 39 -0.95 2.97 -5.55
CA ASP A 39 -1.91 2.76 -6.63
C ASP A 39 -2.22 1.27 -6.81
N ASP A 40 -1.21 0.39 -6.80
CA ASP A 40 -1.40 -1.07 -6.83
C ASP A 40 -2.26 -1.56 -5.65
N ALA A 41 -2.02 -1.03 -4.45
CA ALA A 41 -2.85 -1.28 -3.27
C ALA A 41 -4.28 -0.83 -3.47
N ALA A 42 -4.49 0.35 -4.04
CA ALA A 42 -5.82 0.87 -4.31
C ALA A 42 -6.56 0.05 -5.37
N GLN A 43 -5.90 -0.32 -6.46
CA GLN A 43 -6.48 -1.18 -7.50
C GLN A 43 -6.84 -2.56 -6.97
N THR A 44 -6.03 -3.11 -6.07
CA THR A 44 -6.33 -4.37 -5.39
C THR A 44 -7.62 -4.25 -4.57
N ILE A 45 -7.73 -3.19 -3.77
CA ILE A 45 -8.92 -2.89 -2.97
C ILE A 45 -10.15 -2.64 -3.87
N ASP A 46 -9.98 -1.88 -4.96
CA ASP A 46 -11.02 -1.60 -5.94
C ASP A 46 -11.55 -2.88 -6.58
N SER A 47 -10.68 -3.83 -6.91
CA SER A 47 -11.07 -5.13 -7.47
C SER A 47 -12.00 -5.90 -6.52
N TYR A 48 -11.75 -5.86 -5.22
CA TYR A 48 -12.63 -6.48 -4.22
C TYR A 48 -13.94 -5.71 -4.02
N LEU A 49 -13.90 -4.39 -4.10
CA LEU A 49 -15.08 -3.54 -3.91
C LEU A 49 -15.99 -3.51 -5.14
N ALA A 50 -15.44 -3.66 -6.34
CA ALA A 50 -16.17 -3.60 -7.61
C ALA A 50 -17.32 -4.63 -7.70
N GLY A 51 -17.23 -5.75 -6.98
CA GLY A 51 -18.29 -6.75 -6.91
C GLY A 51 -19.47 -6.39 -5.98
N ARG A 52 -19.33 -5.38 -5.11
CA ARG A 52 -20.31 -5.05 -4.07
C ARG A 52 -20.70 -3.58 -3.98
N TYR A 53 -19.83 -2.66 -4.42
CA TYR A 53 -20.01 -1.22 -4.28
C TYR A 53 -19.86 -0.52 -5.62
N THR A 54 -20.68 0.50 -5.86
CA THR A 54 -20.54 1.39 -7.01
C THR A 54 -19.50 2.47 -6.68
N LEU A 55 -18.38 2.46 -7.41
CA LEU A 55 -17.36 3.51 -7.33
C LEU A 55 -17.83 4.75 -8.12
N PRO A 56 -17.51 5.98 -7.69
CA PRO A 56 -16.60 6.31 -6.58
C PRO A 56 -17.30 6.33 -5.21
N LEU A 57 -16.64 5.75 -4.20
CA LEU A 57 -17.08 5.79 -2.82
C LEU A 57 -17.02 7.24 -2.28
N THR A 58 -18.15 7.76 -1.81
CA THR A 58 -18.26 9.15 -1.31
C THR A 58 -17.57 9.35 0.04
N SER A 59 -17.39 8.28 0.82
CA SER A 59 -16.69 8.29 2.10
C SER A 59 -15.80 7.06 2.18
N VAL A 60 -14.49 7.28 2.29
CA VAL A 60 -13.52 6.20 2.50
C VAL A 60 -13.41 5.96 4.00
N PRO A 61 -13.96 4.87 4.55
CA PRO A 61 -13.79 4.56 5.96
C PRO A 61 -12.31 4.38 6.29
N ALA A 62 -11.90 4.81 7.50
CA ALA A 62 -10.52 4.73 7.97
C ALA A 62 -9.93 3.30 7.92
N VAL A 63 -10.81 2.28 7.89
CA VAL A 63 -10.43 0.88 7.70
C VAL A 63 -9.81 0.64 6.32
N LEU A 64 -10.35 1.22 5.24
CA LEU A 64 -9.79 1.06 3.89
C LEU A 64 -8.44 1.76 3.77
N SER A 65 -8.30 2.97 4.32
CA SER A 65 -7.01 3.67 4.41
C SER A 65 -5.97 2.82 5.14
N ARG A 66 -6.32 2.23 6.28
CA ARG A 66 -5.44 1.31 7.02
C ARG A 66 -5.01 0.10 6.20
N HIS A 67 -5.91 -0.50 5.43
CA HIS A 67 -5.59 -1.66 4.60
C HIS A 67 -4.73 -1.28 3.39
N CYS A 68 -5.01 -0.14 2.77
CA CYS A 68 -4.19 0.44 1.72
C CYS A 68 -2.75 0.64 2.22
N CYS A 69 -2.56 1.19 3.42
CA CYS A 69 -1.24 1.35 4.03
C CYS A 69 -0.51 0.01 4.29
N TYR A 70 -1.21 -1.07 4.61
CA TYR A 70 -0.58 -2.39 4.77
C TYR A 70 -0.19 -3.00 3.43
N LEU A 71 -1.05 -2.88 2.41
CA LEU A 71 -0.76 -3.37 1.07
C LEU A 71 0.38 -2.59 0.41
N ALA A 72 0.40 -1.26 0.53
CA ALA A 72 1.48 -0.43 0.01
C ALA A 72 2.84 -0.84 0.62
N ARG A 73 2.90 -1.03 1.94
CA ARG A 73 4.10 -1.55 2.61
C ARG A 73 4.52 -2.92 2.06
N TYR A 74 3.54 -3.82 1.84
CA TYR A 74 3.82 -5.13 1.27
C TYR A 74 4.39 -5.05 -0.15
N TYR A 75 3.87 -4.15 -1.00
CA TYR A 75 4.40 -3.93 -2.35
C TYR A 75 5.81 -3.35 -2.35
N LEU A 76 6.12 -2.44 -1.41
CA LEU A 76 7.46 -1.91 -1.19
C LEU A 76 8.45 -2.99 -0.73
N GLU A 77 8.04 -3.85 0.20
CA GLU A 77 8.84 -5.01 0.66
C GLU A 77 9.07 -6.03 -0.47
N LYS A 78 8.11 -6.18 -1.39
CA LYS A 78 8.16 -7.15 -2.51
C LYS A 78 9.05 -6.72 -3.66
N THR A 79 9.39 -5.44 -3.79
CA THR A 79 10.29 -4.98 -4.87
C THR A 79 11.75 -5.43 -4.65
N GLU A 80 12.08 -5.94 -3.46
CA GLU A 80 13.30 -6.70 -3.22
C GLU A 80 13.17 -8.09 -3.89
N PRO A 81 14.01 -8.45 -4.87
CA PRO A 81 13.80 -9.61 -5.74
C PRO A 81 13.89 -10.97 -5.05
N GLN A 82 14.23 -11.03 -3.76
CA GLN A 82 14.73 -12.25 -3.13
C GLN A 82 13.72 -13.12 -2.36
N ASN A 83 12.55 -12.67 -1.86
CA ASN A 83 11.81 -13.58 -0.97
C ASN A 83 10.31 -13.38 -0.69
N LYS A 84 9.64 -14.55 -0.75
CA LYS A 84 8.46 -15.00 0.01
C LYS A 84 7.08 -14.64 -0.53
N LEU A 85 6.67 -15.45 -1.49
CA LEU A 85 5.31 -15.81 -1.90
C LEU A 85 4.34 -16.27 -0.77
N VAL A 86 4.67 -16.09 0.51
CA VAL A 86 3.95 -16.74 1.63
C VAL A 86 2.93 -15.83 2.33
N LYS A 87 2.96 -14.50 2.11
CA LYS A 87 2.10 -13.56 2.87
C LYS A 87 0.80 -13.13 2.18
N ILE A 88 0.68 -13.34 0.87
CA ILE A 88 -0.50 -12.95 0.07
C ILE A 88 -1.78 -13.61 0.60
N MET A 89 -1.66 -14.83 1.11
CA MET A 89 -2.81 -15.65 1.54
C MET A 89 -3.35 -15.27 2.93
N LYS A 90 -2.58 -14.58 3.78
CA LYS A 90 -3.02 -14.24 5.14
C LYS A 90 -3.85 -12.96 5.21
N ILE A 91 -3.61 -11.99 4.33
CA ILE A 91 -4.41 -10.76 4.26
C ILE A 91 -5.71 -11.01 3.50
N ALA A 92 -5.68 -11.83 2.44
CA ALA A 92 -6.88 -12.24 1.72
C ALA A 92 -7.87 -13.07 2.55
N CYS A 93 -7.42 -13.73 3.62
CA CYS A 93 -8.27 -14.56 4.49
C CYS A 93 -8.92 -13.77 5.65
N VAL A 94 -8.54 -12.50 5.86
CA VAL A 94 -9.11 -11.62 6.90
C VAL A 94 -10.26 -10.74 6.34
N PHE A 95 -10.55 -10.83 5.03
CA PHE A 95 -11.70 -10.18 4.38
C PHE A 95 -12.72 -11.18 3.86
#